data_AF-A0A2D3C635-F1
#
_entry.id   AF-A0A2D3C635-F1
#
_cell.length_a   1.000
_cell.length_b   1.000
_cell.length_c   1.000
_cell.angle_alpha   90.00
_cell.angle_beta   90.00
_cell.angle_gamma   90.00
#
_symmetry.space_group_name_H-M   'P 1'
#
loop_
_entity.id
_entity.type
_entity.pdbx_description
1 polymer ?
#
loop_
_entity_poly.entity_id
_entity_poly.type
_entity_poly.pdbx_seq_one_letter_code
_entity_poly.pdbx_strand_id
1 'polypeptide(L)'
;MIYSRRQIWQIGKILLLLLFLCITINPAGCATFIEAGDTNNPDGVVVLIVDGLGNGYINPELDVKTIDGSILKKPGMSNLPKIYNQAVIFDSVFVPELKGNSGHNVIMTGNRDADDTMVGYDNASIYDVVKKHGYLTVGVLERGDSEEVVAENDLVLHDTTNSINEPVMQVSVSGKKDIDALPLLTTEFETHASRALSRVESTPSGTIQRYYTYNKLALDAAMDSINILENEGRDRKYFITVNIAALDTAGLYRGYKGYSQCIENLDSMIVPLYETCQENNLALVITSDHGMAFPDAESRGGAKSDKYASANEVRNVPLIILSPNIKQQRIQETIGQEDIAPIMLSTLGIADRPAFCEGKEKNLKEYAVLKVVSPGITSIKLSSSGKEVCSGSNDSVYYITGLEKNKQYTLETVIDSSGETYKDTLYIENDMVIKIKEKDKNQDSTTSLENNMHLVGGILIGVINLTGLTMIFRIMRN
;
A
#
# COMPACT_ATOMS: atom_id res chain seq x y z
N MET A 1 21.21 0.05 60.69
CA MET A 1 19.92 -0.04 59.97
C MET A 1 19.93 -1.34 59.18
N ILE A 2 19.34 -2.40 59.74
CA ILE A 2 19.45 -3.77 59.22
C ILE A 2 18.21 -4.00 58.36
N TYR A 3 18.36 -4.00 57.03
CA TYR A 3 17.29 -4.41 56.13
C TYR A 3 16.94 -5.87 56.41
N SER A 4 15.65 -6.18 56.56
CA SER A 4 15.24 -7.58 56.80
C SER A 4 15.57 -8.42 55.56
N ARG A 5 15.86 -9.72 55.76
CA ARG A 5 16.14 -10.66 54.65
C ARG A 5 15.07 -10.63 53.54
N ARG A 6 13.82 -10.27 53.87
CA ARG A 6 12.73 -10.10 52.90
C ARG A 6 12.91 -8.88 51.99
N GLN A 7 13.42 -7.76 52.51
CA GLN A 7 13.66 -6.54 51.72
C GLN A 7 14.83 -6.72 50.75
N ILE A 8 15.91 -7.37 51.18
CA ILE A 8 17.06 -7.68 50.32
C ILE A 8 16.63 -8.61 49.17
N TRP A 9 15.77 -9.59 49.46
CA TRP A 9 15.27 -10.51 48.45
C TRP A 9 14.30 -9.86 47.44
N GLN A 10 13.47 -8.91 47.88
CA GLN A 10 12.61 -8.13 46.98
C GLN A 10 13.41 -7.18 46.09
N ILE A 11 14.43 -6.49 46.62
CA ILE A 11 15.31 -5.63 45.82
C ILE A 11 16.05 -6.45 44.76
N GLY A 12 16.55 -7.65 45.12
CA GLY A 12 17.19 -8.55 44.17
C GLY A 12 16.27 -8.99 43.03
N LYS A 13 14.98 -9.24 43.31
CA LYS A 13 13.99 -9.57 42.27
C LYS A 13 13.69 -8.41 41.33
N ILE A 14 13.57 -7.20 41.86
CA ILE A 14 13.33 -5.99 41.06
C ILE A 14 14.54 -5.73 40.17
N LEU A 15 15.76 -5.86 40.68
CA LEU A 15 16.98 -5.71 39.89
C LEU A 15 17.10 -6.78 38.80
N LEU A 16 16.78 -8.03 39.11
CA LEU A 16 16.80 -9.12 38.13
C LEU A 16 15.75 -8.91 37.03
N LEU A 17 14.55 -8.42 37.41
CA LEU A 17 13.48 -8.09 36.47
C LEU A 17 13.87 -6.90 35.57
N LEU A 18 14.50 -5.85 36.12
CA LEU A 18 15.02 -4.71 35.36
C LEU A 18 16.17 -5.12 34.45
N LEU A 19 17.06 -6.00 34.90
CA LEU A 19 18.14 -6.54 34.06
C LEU A 19 17.56 -7.37 32.91
N PHE A 20 16.54 -8.20 33.18
CA PHE A 20 15.82 -8.95 32.16
C PHE A 20 15.11 -8.00 31.20
N LEU A 21 14.47 -6.93 31.71
CA LEU A 21 13.84 -5.90 30.88
C LEU A 21 14.88 -5.27 29.96
N CYS A 22 16.03 -4.81 30.49
CA CYS A 22 17.12 -4.20 29.71
C CYS A 22 17.76 -5.15 28.67
N ILE A 23 17.78 -6.46 28.92
CA ILE A 23 18.27 -7.46 27.96
C ILE A 23 17.19 -7.77 26.89
N THR A 24 15.91 -7.56 27.19
CA THR A 24 14.80 -7.69 26.23
C THR A 24 14.48 -6.40 25.47
N ILE A 25 15.08 -5.26 25.84
CA ILE A 25 15.11 -4.09 24.96
C ILE A 25 16.08 -4.46 23.84
N ASN A 26 15.60 -5.18 22.83
CA ASN A 26 16.21 -5.08 21.52
C ASN A 26 16.29 -3.58 21.24
N PRO A 27 17.48 -3.01 20.94
CA PRO A 27 17.49 -1.68 20.35
C PRO A 27 16.51 -1.79 19.19
N ALA A 28 15.42 -1.04 19.24
CA ALA A 28 14.66 -0.79 18.04
C ALA A 28 15.72 -0.31 17.06
N GLY A 29 16.05 -1.16 16.09
CA GLY A 29 17.01 -0.79 15.05
C GLY A 29 16.39 0.45 14.44
N CYS A 30 16.93 1.61 14.80
CA CYS A 30 16.65 2.82 14.05
C CYS A 30 17.07 2.49 12.60
N ALA A 31 16.50 3.13 11.61
CA ALA A 31 17.05 3.02 10.26
C ALA A 31 17.71 4.35 9.95
N THR A 32 18.86 4.30 9.29
CA THR A 32 19.57 5.50 8.84
C THR A 32 19.19 5.78 7.38
N PHE A 33 18.64 6.97 7.14
CA PHE A 33 18.30 7.45 5.80
C PHE A 33 19.39 8.39 5.30
N ILE A 34 19.93 8.12 4.11
CA ILE A 34 21.02 8.86 3.50
C ILE A 34 20.60 9.31 2.11
N GLU A 35 20.56 10.62 1.89
CA GLU A 35 20.32 11.20 0.56
C GLU A 35 21.65 11.39 -0.16
N ALA A 36 21.92 10.58 -1.18
CA ALA A 36 23.14 10.67 -2.00
C ALA A 36 23.00 11.63 -3.19
N GLY A 37 21.78 12.10 -3.47
CA GLY A 37 21.45 12.98 -4.57
C GLY A 37 20.02 13.52 -4.44
N ASP A 38 19.65 14.44 -5.33
CA ASP A 38 18.29 14.96 -5.39
C ASP A 38 17.32 13.87 -5.85
N THR A 39 16.20 13.74 -5.15
CA THR A 39 15.19 12.72 -5.40
C THR A 39 13.87 13.29 -5.88
N ASN A 40 13.60 14.58 -5.62
CA ASN A 40 12.31 15.25 -5.83
C ASN A 40 11.10 14.38 -5.42
N ASN A 41 11.22 13.63 -4.32
CA ASN A 41 10.20 12.67 -3.91
C ASN A 41 8.88 13.37 -3.56
N PRO A 42 7.75 12.73 -3.87
CA PRO A 42 6.47 13.25 -3.44
C PRO A 42 6.34 13.18 -1.91
N ASP A 43 5.72 14.20 -1.32
CA ASP A 43 5.50 14.28 0.12
C ASP A 43 4.39 13.32 0.59
N GLY A 44 3.52 12.93 -0.33
CA GLY A 44 2.47 11.94 -0.10
C GLY A 44 1.94 11.37 -1.40
N VAL A 45 0.94 10.51 -1.30
CA VAL A 45 0.23 9.97 -2.47
C VAL A 45 -1.26 9.93 -2.23
N VAL A 46 -2.00 10.23 -3.28
CA VAL A 46 -3.42 9.92 -3.40
C VAL A 46 -3.60 8.79 -4.40
N VAL A 47 -4.22 7.70 -3.97
CA VAL A 47 -4.55 6.54 -4.80
C VAL A 47 -6.06 6.54 -5.02
N LEU A 48 -6.47 6.94 -6.23
CA LEU A 48 -7.86 6.90 -6.67
C LEU A 48 -8.16 5.57 -7.37
N ILE A 49 -8.97 4.74 -6.71
CA ILE A 49 -9.48 3.48 -7.23
C ILE A 49 -10.93 3.71 -7.70
N VAL A 50 -11.16 3.59 -9.01
CA VAL A 50 -12.47 3.83 -9.62
C VAL A 50 -13.15 2.49 -9.92
N ASP A 51 -14.04 2.03 -9.05
CA ASP A 51 -14.70 0.73 -9.15
C ASP A 51 -15.34 0.51 -10.53
N GLY A 52 -14.96 -0.58 -11.18
CA GLY A 52 -15.49 -0.99 -12.48
C GLY A 52 -14.95 -0.22 -13.69
N LEU A 53 -13.88 0.58 -13.57
CA LEU A 53 -13.27 1.31 -14.69
C LEU A 53 -12.35 0.42 -15.56
N GLY A 54 -12.77 0.13 -16.79
CA GLY A 54 -11.93 -0.55 -17.78
C GLY A 54 -11.03 0.42 -18.57
N ASN A 55 -9.79 0.02 -18.84
CA ASN A 55 -8.79 0.82 -19.57
C ASN A 55 -9.29 1.23 -20.96
N GLY A 56 -9.97 0.33 -21.67
CA GLY A 56 -10.46 0.57 -23.02
C GLY A 56 -11.44 1.75 -23.13
N TYR A 57 -12.18 2.05 -22.07
CA TYR A 57 -13.15 3.14 -22.06
C TYR A 57 -12.50 4.52 -22.02
N ILE A 58 -11.29 4.62 -21.46
CA ILE A 58 -10.59 5.90 -21.29
C ILE A 58 -9.34 6.05 -22.17
N ASN A 59 -8.71 4.95 -22.55
CA ASN A 59 -7.57 4.95 -23.45
C ASN A 59 -8.03 5.18 -24.90
N PRO A 60 -7.62 6.27 -25.58
CA PRO A 60 -8.09 6.59 -26.92
C PRO A 60 -7.74 5.54 -27.98
N GLU A 61 -6.71 4.72 -27.75
CA GLU A 61 -6.18 3.78 -28.75
C GLU A 61 -6.80 2.39 -28.72
N LEU A 62 -7.53 2.06 -27.66
CA LEU A 62 -8.12 0.72 -27.50
C LEU A 62 -9.58 0.72 -27.91
N ASP A 63 -9.99 -0.07 -28.89
CA ASP A 63 -11.43 -0.27 -29.12
C ASP A 63 -12.06 -1.00 -27.93
N VAL A 64 -13.29 -0.61 -27.59
CA VAL A 64 -14.10 -1.30 -26.58
C VAL A 64 -15.12 -2.16 -27.29
N LYS A 65 -15.17 -3.45 -26.98
CA LYS A 65 -16.10 -4.39 -27.58
C LYS A 65 -17.10 -4.91 -26.54
N THR A 66 -18.32 -5.16 -26.98
CA THR A 66 -19.29 -5.97 -26.25
C THR A 66 -18.97 -7.46 -26.40
N ILE A 67 -19.61 -8.30 -25.61
CA ILE A 67 -19.45 -9.76 -25.67
C ILE A 67 -19.85 -10.32 -27.04
N ASP A 68 -20.84 -9.72 -27.70
CA ASP A 68 -21.23 -10.09 -29.07
C ASP A 68 -20.26 -9.58 -30.16
N GLY A 69 -19.21 -8.83 -29.78
CA GLY A 69 -18.18 -8.29 -30.66
C GLY A 69 -18.49 -6.92 -31.27
N SER A 70 -19.66 -6.32 -30.99
CA SER A 70 -19.99 -4.97 -31.44
C SER A 70 -19.09 -3.93 -30.76
N ILE A 71 -18.79 -2.82 -31.45
CA ILE A 71 -17.94 -1.76 -30.90
C ILE A 71 -18.80 -0.75 -30.15
N LEU A 72 -18.43 -0.44 -28.91
CA LEU A 72 -19.08 0.58 -28.11
C LEU A 72 -18.53 1.97 -28.44
N LYS A 73 -19.43 2.96 -28.56
CA LYS A 73 -19.03 4.36 -28.70
C LYS A 73 -18.45 4.87 -27.38
N LYS A 74 -17.16 5.20 -27.33
CA LYS A 74 -16.49 5.69 -26.12
C LYS A 74 -17.14 6.94 -25.50
N PRO A 75 -16.98 7.13 -24.18
CA PRO A 75 -17.34 8.37 -23.48
C PRO A 75 -16.65 9.60 -24.06
N GLY A 76 -17.35 10.74 -24.05
CA GLY A 76 -16.78 12.03 -24.46
C GLY A 76 -15.92 12.66 -23.37
N MET A 77 -14.59 12.57 -23.47
CA MET A 77 -13.66 13.10 -22.47
C MET A 77 -12.80 14.22 -23.05
N SER A 78 -12.42 15.18 -22.21
CA SER A 78 -11.58 16.32 -22.57
C SER A 78 -10.42 16.58 -21.62
N ASN A 79 -10.48 16.06 -20.38
CA ASN A 79 -9.47 16.32 -19.35
C ASN A 79 -8.53 15.14 -19.15
N LEU A 80 -9.06 13.92 -18.99
CA LEU A 80 -8.27 12.69 -18.87
C LEU A 80 -7.26 12.53 -20.01
N PRO A 81 -7.59 12.77 -21.29
CA PRO A 81 -6.59 12.75 -22.37
C PRO A 81 -5.42 13.72 -22.14
N LYS A 82 -5.66 14.89 -21.51
CA LYS A 82 -4.59 15.84 -21.16
C LYS A 82 -3.77 15.37 -19.96
N ILE A 83 -4.40 14.73 -18.98
CA ILE A 83 -3.74 14.12 -17.83
C ILE A 83 -2.85 12.96 -18.30
N TYR A 84 -3.36 12.10 -19.20
CA TYR A 84 -2.62 11.01 -19.84
C TYR A 84 -1.30 11.49 -20.45
N ASN A 85 -1.32 12.64 -21.13
CA ASN A 85 -0.14 13.19 -21.79
C ASN A 85 0.95 13.69 -20.82
N GLN A 86 0.62 13.82 -19.52
CA GLN A 86 1.53 14.28 -18.47
C GLN A 86 1.89 13.16 -17.47
N ALA A 87 1.27 11.99 -17.62
CA ALA A 87 1.40 10.87 -16.71
C ALA A 87 2.34 9.79 -17.25
N VAL A 88 2.66 8.84 -16.39
CA VAL A 88 3.04 7.50 -16.81
C VAL A 88 1.80 6.65 -16.98
N ILE A 89 1.70 6.00 -18.14
CA ILE A 89 0.61 5.07 -18.45
C ILE A 89 1.18 3.77 -18.98
N PHE A 90 0.52 2.67 -18.66
CA PHE A 90 0.83 1.34 -19.19
C PHE A 90 -0.18 0.98 -20.28
N ASP A 91 0.28 0.27 -21.31
CA ASP A 91 -0.59 -0.20 -22.39
C ASP A 91 -1.68 -1.13 -21.86
N SER A 92 -1.36 -2.00 -20.90
CA SER A 92 -2.33 -2.87 -20.26
C SER A 92 -1.90 -3.28 -18.86
N VAL A 93 -2.85 -3.21 -17.92
CA VAL A 93 -2.72 -3.75 -16.57
C VAL A 93 -3.82 -4.78 -16.37
N PHE A 94 -3.43 -6.05 -16.21
CA PHE A 94 -4.39 -7.15 -16.13
C PHE A 94 -4.71 -7.52 -14.70
N VAL A 95 -5.99 -7.47 -14.38
CA VAL A 95 -6.57 -8.03 -13.17
C VAL A 95 -6.48 -9.56 -13.24
N PRO A 96 -6.05 -10.23 -12.16
CA PRO A 96 -6.07 -11.69 -12.07
C PRO A 96 -7.50 -12.22 -12.18
N GLU A 97 -7.66 -13.52 -12.44
CA GLU A 97 -9.01 -14.10 -12.47
C GLU A 97 -9.65 -13.97 -11.08
N LEU A 98 -10.68 -13.12 -11.01
CA LEU A 98 -11.27 -12.70 -9.75
C LEU A 98 -11.87 -13.89 -8.99
N LYS A 99 -11.37 -14.15 -7.77
CA LYS A 99 -12.08 -14.95 -6.77
C LYS A 99 -12.74 -13.99 -5.78
N GLY A 100 -13.96 -13.52 -6.07
CA GLY A 100 -14.71 -12.63 -5.17
C GLY A 100 -14.38 -11.13 -5.34
N ASN A 101 -14.08 -10.41 -4.25
CA ASN A 101 -13.78 -8.96 -4.21
C ASN A 101 -12.28 -8.65 -4.44
N SER A 102 -11.58 -9.49 -5.20
CA SER A 102 -10.12 -9.61 -5.11
C SER A 102 -9.29 -8.46 -5.68
N GLY A 103 -9.86 -7.52 -6.44
CA GLY A 103 -9.07 -6.47 -7.11
C GLY A 103 -8.39 -5.50 -6.13
N HIS A 104 -9.12 -4.97 -5.15
CA HIS A 104 -8.57 -4.10 -4.10
C HIS A 104 -7.45 -4.79 -3.33
N ASN A 105 -7.69 -6.03 -2.91
CA ASN A 105 -6.72 -6.81 -2.13
C ASN A 105 -5.42 -7.03 -2.92
N VAL A 106 -5.52 -7.29 -4.22
CA VAL A 106 -4.36 -7.42 -5.11
C VAL A 106 -3.59 -6.10 -5.20
N ILE A 107 -4.29 -4.96 -5.37
CA ILE A 107 -3.67 -3.63 -5.40
C ILE A 107 -2.93 -3.33 -4.09
N MET A 108 -3.51 -3.69 -2.95
CA MET A 108 -2.99 -3.35 -1.62
C MET A 108 -1.86 -4.27 -1.18
N THR A 109 -1.87 -5.55 -1.55
CA THR A 109 -0.87 -6.53 -1.10
C THR A 109 0.22 -6.78 -2.15
N GLY A 110 -0.07 -6.48 -3.42
CA GLY A 110 0.74 -6.91 -4.55
C GLY A 110 0.80 -8.43 -4.68
N ASN A 111 -0.21 -9.16 -4.19
CA ASN A 111 -0.36 -10.60 -4.35
C ASN A 111 -1.60 -10.89 -5.20
N ARG A 112 -1.44 -11.66 -6.28
CA ARG A 112 -2.51 -11.97 -7.25
C ARG A 112 -3.64 -12.83 -6.69
N ASP A 113 -3.39 -13.56 -5.61
CA ASP A 113 -4.30 -14.50 -4.96
C ASP A 113 -4.83 -13.94 -3.62
N ALA A 114 -4.62 -12.64 -3.35
CA ALA A 114 -5.03 -12.01 -2.10
C ALA A 114 -6.55 -12.07 -1.88
N ASP A 115 -6.94 -12.54 -0.70
CA ASP A 115 -8.28 -12.45 -0.14
C ASP A 115 -8.32 -11.41 0.99
N ASP A 116 -9.52 -11.15 1.51
CA ASP A 116 -9.76 -10.14 2.56
C ASP A 116 -8.92 -10.45 3.82
N THR A 117 -8.77 -11.74 4.15
CA THR A 117 -7.99 -12.18 5.32
C THR A 117 -6.50 -11.90 5.16
N MET A 118 -5.93 -12.07 3.96
CA MET A 118 -4.52 -11.78 3.71
C MET A 118 -4.18 -10.31 3.93
N VAL A 119 -5.10 -9.39 3.63
CA VAL A 119 -4.88 -7.95 3.83
C VAL A 119 -4.56 -7.64 5.30
N GLY A 120 -5.22 -8.31 6.24
CA GLY A 120 -5.03 -8.13 7.68
C GLY A 120 -3.85 -8.91 8.28
N TYR A 121 -3.04 -9.60 7.49
CA TYR A 121 -1.82 -10.25 8.00
C TYR A 121 -0.71 -9.23 8.24
N ASP A 122 0.10 -9.45 9.28
CA ASP A 122 1.22 -8.56 9.60
C ASP A 122 2.17 -8.35 8.40
N ASN A 123 2.32 -7.09 8.00
CA ASN A 123 3.20 -6.66 6.90
C ASN A 123 2.75 -7.13 5.51
N ALA A 124 1.50 -7.56 5.36
CA ALA A 124 0.98 -8.08 4.10
C ALA A 124 0.46 -6.99 3.18
N SER A 125 0.22 -5.78 3.69
CA SER A 125 -0.35 -4.67 2.93
C SER A 125 0.68 -3.57 2.62
N ILE A 126 0.38 -2.72 1.64
CA ILE A 126 1.12 -1.49 1.38
C ILE A 126 1.02 -0.52 2.56
N TYR A 127 -0.09 -0.52 3.29
CA TYR A 127 -0.32 0.32 4.46
C TYR A 127 0.70 0.02 5.57
N ASP A 128 0.99 -1.26 5.83
CA ASP A 128 2.04 -1.67 6.76
C ASP A 128 3.41 -1.11 6.37
N VAL A 129 3.73 -1.18 5.08
CA VAL A 129 5.01 -0.70 4.56
C VAL A 129 5.09 0.80 4.73
N VAL A 130 4.12 1.58 4.24
CA VAL A 130 4.19 3.05 4.32
C VAL A 130 4.14 3.55 5.77
N LYS A 131 3.41 2.89 6.67
CA LYS A 131 3.39 3.23 8.11
C LYS A 131 4.78 3.08 8.75
N LYS A 132 5.54 2.04 8.39
CA LYS A 132 6.95 1.89 8.84
C LYS A 132 7.85 3.01 8.35
N HIS A 133 7.49 3.63 7.22
CA HIS A 133 8.15 4.80 6.65
C HIS A 133 7.56 6.13 7.12
N GLY A 134 6.74 6.10 8.19
CA GLY A 134 6.23 7.30 8.86
C GLY A 134 5.00 7.94 8.21
N TYR A 135 4.37 7.27 7.24
CA TYR A 135 3.17 7.77 6.58
C TYR A 135 1.95 7.66 7.50
N LEU A 136 1.11 8.69 7.47
CA LEU A 136 -0.29 8.62 7.92
C LEU A 136 -1.14 7.99 6.81
N THR A 137 -1.96 7.01 7.15
CA THR A 137 -2.85 6.33 6.21
C THR A 137 -4.29 6.79 6.38
N VAL A 138 -4.90 7.28 5.31
CA VAL A 138 -6.27 7.81 5.32
C VAL A 138 -7.09 7.13 4.23
N GLY A 139 -8.28 6.65 4.57
CA GLY A 139 -9.21 6.03 3.63
C GLY A 139 -10.48 6.86 3.41
N VAL A 140 -10.93 6.98 2.17
CA VAL A 140 -12.26 7.48 1.80
C VAL A 140 -12.89 6.48 0.85
N LEU A 141 -13.82 5.68 1.36
CA LEU A 141 -14.18 4.39 0.78
C LEU A 141 -15.70 4.30 0.50
N GLU A 142 -16.12 4.44 -0.76
CA GLU A 142 -17.54 4.34 -1.11
C GLU A 142 -18.05 2.90 -1.15
N ARG A 143 -17.24 1.93 -1.56
CA ARG A 143 -17.73 0.55 -1.69
C ARG A 143 -16.63 -0.50 -1.71
N GLY A 144 -17.00 -1.68 -1.22
CA GLY A 144 -16.31 -2.92 -1.58
C GLY A 144 -15.07 -3.23 -0.75
N ASP A 145 -14.75 -2.41 0.23
CA ASP A 145 -13.62 -2.62 1.13
C ASP A 145 -14.01 -3.54 2.30
N SER A 146 -13.13 -4.50 2.59
CA SER A 146 -13.32 -5.44 3.71
C SER A 146 -13.05 -4.77 5.06
N GLU A 147 -13.46 -5.41 6.16
CA GLU A 147 -13.14 -4.89 7.50
C GLU A 147 -11.62 -4.78 7.71
N GLU A 148 -10.84 -5.67 7.10
CA GLU A 148 -9.39 -5.65 7.11
C GLU A 148 -8.83 -4.41 6.39
N VAL A 149 -9.34 -4.05 5.20
CA VAL A 149 -8.93 -2.80 4.50
C VAL A 149 -9.26 -1.55 5.34
N VAL A 150 -10.44 -1.54 5.98
CA VAL A 150 -10.84 -0.44 6.88
C VAL A 150 -9.86 -0.36 8.07
N ALA A 151 -9.48 -1.49 8.66
CA ALA A 151 -8.55 -1.56 9.80
C ALA A 151 -7.12 -1.15 9.43
N GLU A 152 -6.70 -1.32 8.18
CA GLU A 152 -5.39 -0.91 7.68
C GLU A 152 -5.21 0.62 7.64
N ASN A 153 -6.28 1.41 7.72
CA ASN A 153 -6.18 2.88 7.72
C ASN A 153 -6.14 3.44 9.15
N ASP A 154 -5.33 4.49 9.38
CA ASP A 154 -5.29 5.20 10.67
C ASP A 154 -6.57 6.02 10.88
N LEU A 155 -7.15 6.55 9.81
CA LEU A 155 -8.44 7.22 9.78
C LEU A 155 -9.17 6.83 8.49
N VAL A 156 -10.45 6.49 8.58
CA VAL A 156 -11.23 6.12 7.40
C VAL A 156 -12.66 6.61 7.49
N LEU A 157 -13.16 7.17 6.39
CA LEU A 157 -14.56 7.46 6.12
C LEU A 157 -15.07 6.40 5.13
N HIS A 158 -16.01 5.55 5.51
CA HIS A 158 -16.48 4.46 4.63
C HIS A 158 -18.00 4.29 4.63
N ASP A 159 -18.57 3.92 3.47
CA ASP A 159 -20.00 3.57 3.38
C ASP A 159 -20.23 2.14 3.89
N THR A 160 -21.11 2.00 4.89
CA THR A 160 -21.48 0.71 5.48
C THR A 160 -22.64 0.02 4.75
N THR A 161 -23.40 0.74 3.93
CA THR A 161 -24.55 0.17 3.21
C THR A 161 -24.23 -0.17 1.76
N ASN A 162 -23.09 0.30 1.24
CA ASN A 162 -22.72 0.15 -0.17
C ASN A 162 -23.84 0.65 -1.11
N SER A 163 -24.48 1.77 -0.76
CA SER A 163 -25.74 2.21 -1.37
C SER A 163 -25.65 3.65 -1.86
N ILE A 164 -25.68 3.80 -3.18
CA ILE A 164 -25.77 5.11 -3.83
C ILE A 164 -27.09 5.86 -3.57
N ASN A 165 -28.11 5.17 -3.04
CA ASN A 165 -29.39 5.80 -2.75
C ASN A 165 -29.49 6.22 -1.29
N GLU A 166 -28.95 5.42 -0.38
CA GLU A 166 -29.09 5.58 1.07
C GLU A 166 -27.74 5.28 1.73
N PRO A 167 -26.69 6.08 1.44
CA PRO A 167 -25.36 5.81 1.96
C PRO A 167 -25.32 6.07 3.46
N VAL A 168 -24.65 5.19 4.20
CA VAL A 168 -24.40 5.37 5.63
C VAL A 168 -22.90 5.39 5.83
N MET A 169 -22.35 6.60 5.75
CA MET A 169 -20.94 6.83 5.94
C MET A 169 -20.60 6.79 7.44
N GLN A 170 -19.57 6.02 7.79
CA GLN A 170 -19.04 5.88 9.14
C GLN A 170 -17.58 6.33 9.18
N VAL A 171 -17.19 6.93 10.31
CA VAL A 171 -15.81 7.30 10.59
C VAL A 171 -15.23 6.28 11.56
N SER A 172 -14.06 5.73 11.21
CA SER A 172 -13.29 4.82 12.06
C SER A 172 -11.87 5.37 12.22
N VAL A 173 -11.35 5.31 13.46
CA VAL A 173 -10.01 5.77 13.81
C VAL A 173 -9.25 4.61 14.44
N SER A 174 -8.11 4.25 13.87
CA SER A 174 -7.28 3.14 14.34
C SER A 174 -6.03 3.67 15.03
N GLY A 175 -5.79 3.20 16.26
CA GLY A 175 -4.63 3.58 17.06
C GLY A 175 -4.75 4.96 17.72
N LYS A 176 -3.86 5.20 18.68
CA LYS A 176 -3.64 6.54 19.28
C LYS A 176 -2.32 7.07 18.75
N LYS A 177 -2.36 7.74 17.61
CA LYS A 177 -1.21 8.52 17.15
C LYS A 177 -1.39 9.96 17.63
N ASP A 178 -0.38 10.48 18.30
CA ASP A 178 -0.30 11.89 18.69
C ASP A 178 -0.01 12.71 17.42
N ILE A 179 -1.07 12.99 16.67
CA ILE A 179 -1.02 13.70 15.39
C ILE A 179 -1.98 14.88 15.48
N ASP A 180 -1.43 16.09 15.40
CA ASP A 180 -2.19 17.33 15.53
C ASP A 180 -3.32 17.47 14.49
N ALA A 181 -3.11 16.95 13.28
CA ALA A 181 -4.11 16.95 12.22
C ALA A 181 -5.25 15.92 12.41
N LEU A 182 -5.05 14.85 13.22
CA LEU A 182 -6.00 13.75 13.31
C LEU A 182 -7.37 14.18 13.89
N PRO A 183 -7.46 15.00 14.95
CA PRO A 183 -8.74 15.55 15.42
C PRO A 183 -9.47 16.41 14.38
N LEU A 184 -8.73 17.20 13.59
CA LEU A 184 -9.31 18.04 12.53
C LEU A 184 -9.87 17.17 11.41
N LEU A 185 -9.09 16.20 10.93
CA LEU A 185 -9.54 15.23 9.93
C LEU A 185 -10.76 14.44 10.40
N THR A 186 -10.75 13.98 11.66
CA THR A 186 -11.90 13.25 12.23
C THR A 186 -13.16 14.10 12.23
N THR A 187 -13.05 15.37 12.66
CA THR A 187 -14.18 16.32 12.67
C THR A 187 -14.72 16.57 11.25
N GLU A 188 -13.82 16.71 10.28
CA GLU A 188 -14.20 16.90 8.88
C GLU A 188 -14.89 15.64 8.33
N PHE A 189 -14.38 14.44 8.64
CA PHE A 189 -14.98 13.17 8.24
C PHE A 189 -16.37 12.98 8.86
N GLU A 190 -16.55 13.33 10.14
CA GLU A 190 -17.87 13.30 10.79
C GLU A 190 -18.85 14.29 10.12
N THR A 191 -18.33 15.42 9.65
CA THR A 191 -19.11 16.42 8.90
C THR A 191 -19.55 15.89 7.54
N HIS A 192 -18.66 15.26 6.78
CA HIS A 192 -18.99 14.58 5.53
C HIS A 192 -19.99 13.43 5.77
N ALA A 193 -19.75 12.62 6.80
CA ALA A 193 -20.58 11.48 7.13
C ALA A 193 -22.03 11.88 7.45
N SER A 194 -22.19 12.88 8.32
CA SER A 194 -23.51 13.38 8.73
C SER A 194 -24.32 14.03 7.59
N ARG A 195 -23.65 14.52 6.55
CA ARG A 195 -24.29 15.18 5.40
C ARG A 195 -24.54 14.24 4.22
N ALA A 196 -23.86 13.09 4.17
CA ALA A 196 -23.84 12.18 3.02
C ALA A 196 -25.25 11.86 2.48
N LEU A 197 -26.15 11.37 3.35
CA LEU A 197 -27.51 11.01 2.96
C LEU A 197 -28.27 12.21 2.39
N SER A 198 -28.34 13.32 3.13
CA SER A 198 -29.07 14.52 2.70
C SER A 198 -28.55 15.09 1.36
N ARG A 199 -27.24 15.00 1.12
CA ARG A 199 -26.63 15.46 -0.12
C ARG A 199 -27.04 14.57 -1.30
N VAL A 200 -27.06 13.25 -1.12
CA VAL A 200 -27.53 12.33 -2.17
C VAL A 200 -29.04 12.47 -2.41
N GLU A 201 -29.84 12.65 -1.36
CA GLU A 201 -31.29 12.89 -1.43
C GLU A 201 -31.66 14.20 -2.13
N SER A 202 -30.76 15.18 -2.19
CA SER A 202 -30.97 16.43 -2.95
C SER A 202 -31.09 16.23 -4.46
N THR A 203 -30.77 15.03 -4.97
CA THR A 203 -30.86 14.65 -6.38
C THR A 203 -31.88 13.54 -6.57
N PRO A 204 -32.66 13.46 -7.65
CA PRO A 204 -33.66 12.39 -7.78
C PRO A 204 -33.03 11.00 -7.92
N SER A 205 -33.62 9.99 -7.28
CA SER A 205 -33.15 8.60 -7.33
C SER A 205 -33.06 8.09 -8.77
N GLY A 206 -32.01 7.31 -9.05
CA GLY A 206 -31.75 6.75 -10.37
C GLY A 206 -31.27 7.74 -11.43
N THR A 207 -31.18 9.05 -11.17
CA THR A 207 -30.62 10.01 -12.14
C THR A 207 -29.10 9.94 -12.19
N ILE A 208 -28.49 10.25 -13.33
CA ILE A 208 -27.01 10.32 -13.43
C ILE A 208 -26.40 11.35 -12.46
N GLN A 209 -27.15 12.41 -12.14
CA GLN A 209 -26.74 13.41 -11.16
C GLN A 209 -26.53 12.81 -9.77
N ARG A 210 -27.29 11.76 -9.42
CA ARG A 210 -27.12 11.06 -8.14
C ARG A 210 -25.81 10.30 -8.07
N TYR A 211 -25.40 9.69 -9.19
CA TYR A 211 -24.11 9.01 -9.33
C TYR A 211 -22.95 9.99 -9.25
N TYR A 212 -23.07 11.15 -9.89
CA TYR A 212 -22.14 12.26 -9.72
C TYR A 212 -22.03 12.69 -8.25
N THR A 213 -23.17 12.93 -7.60
CA THR A 213 -23.19 13.45 -6.22
C THR A 213 -22.60 12.47 -5.22
N TYR A 214 -22.78 11.16 -5.44
CA TYR A 214 -22.14 10.14 -4.63
C TYR A 214 -20.62 10.18 -4.76
N ASN A 215 -20.05 9.97 -5.96
CA ASN A 215 -18.60 10.10 -6.21
C ASN A 215 -18.01 11.41 -5.69
N LYS A 216 -18.76 12.51 -5.79
CA LYS A 216 -18.32 13.83 -5.33
C LYS A 216 -18.21 13.93 -3.82
N LEU A 217 -18.96 13.16 -3.03
CA LEU A 217 -18.78 13.09 -1.57
C LEU A 217 -17.38 12.59 -1.23
N ALA A 218 -16.96 11.47 -1.82
CA ALA A 218 -15.64 10.91 -1.56
C ALA A 218 -14.52 11.82 -2.04
N LEU A 219 -14.65 12.38 -3.25
CA LEU A 219 -13.64 13.30 -3.78
C LEU A 219 -13.55 14.60 -2.97
N ASP A 220 -14.66 15.13 -2.45
CA ASP A 220 -14.63 16.30 -1.56
C ASP A 220 -13.92 15.97 -0.23
N ALA A 221 -14.25 14.85 0.40
CA ALA A 221 -13.59 14.42 1.63
C ALA A 221 -12.08 14.20 1.45
N ALA A 222 -11.65 13.66 0.30
CA ALA A 222 -10.25 13.52 -0.04
C ALA A 222 -9.55 14.88 -0.20
N MET A 223 -10.19 15.82 -0.91
CA MET A 223 -9.66 17.18 -1.10
C MET A 223 -9.53 17.94 0.22
N ASP A 224 -10.53 17.84 1.09
CA ASP A 224 -10.50 18.47 2.40
C ASP A 224 -9.42 17.83 3.30
N SER A 225 -9.19 16.51 3.17
CA SER A 225 -8.09 15.82 3.86
C SER A 225 -6.72 16.38 3.45
N ILE A 226 -6.48 16.54 2.15
CA ILE A 226 -5.24 17.12 1.63
C ILE A 226 -5.08 18.54 2.18
N ASN A 227 -6.12 19.37 2.08
CA ASN A 227 -6.08 20.74 2.59
C ASN A 227 -5.75 20.82 4.09
N ILE A 228 -6.30 19.92 4.92
CA ILE A 228 -6.00 19.88 6.35
C ILE A 228 -4.54 19.43 6.58
N LEU A 229 -4.10 18.39 5.87
CA LEU A 229 -2.75 17.84 6.02
C LEU A 229 -1.67 18.83 5.59
N GLU A 230 -1.87 19.55 4.50
CA GLU A 230 -0.91 20.55 4.01
C GLU A 230 -0.82 21.78 4.92
N ASN A 231 -1.93 22.18 5.56
CA ASN A 231 -1.95 23.36 6.43
C ASN A 231 -1.48 23.07 7.86
N GLU A 232 -1.94 21.95 8.44
CA GLU A 232 -1.84 21.63 9.87
C GLU A 232 -0.95 20.40 10.15
N GLY A 233 -0.68 19.59 9.13
CA GLY A 233 0.15 18.38 9.19
C GLY A 233 1.56 18.57 8.65
N ARG A 234 2.17 19.76 8.81
CA ARG A 234 3.47 20.10 8.21
C ARG A 234 4.52 19.02 8.51
N ASP A 235 5.28 18.67 7.47
CA ASP A 235 6.33 17.64 7.46
C ASP A 235 5.85 16.17 7.65
N ARG A 236 4.53 15.91 7.65
CA ARG A 236 3.99 14.54 7.71
C ARG A 236 3.72 14.01 6.30
N LYS A 237 4.33 12.87 5.99
CA LYS A 237 3.97 12.10 4.80
C LYS A 237 2.64 11.40 4.96
N TYR A 238 1.87 11.28 3.88
CA TYR A 238 0.56 10.63 3.94
C TYR A 238 0.23 9.82 2.69
N PHE A 239 -0.63 8.83 2.90
CA PHE A 239 -1.12 7.90 1.90
C PHE A 239 -2.65 7.91 1.98
N ILE A 240 -3.30 8.55 1.01
CA ILE A 240 -4.76 8.65 0.94
C ILE A 240 -5.26 7.63 -0.08
N THR A 241 -6.07 6.67 0.35
CA THR A 241 -6.83 5.79 -0.55
C THR A 241 -8.22 6.37 -0.75
N VAL A 242 -8.62 6.57 -2.00
CA VAL A 242 -9.96 7.01 -2.37
C VAL A 242 -10.58 5.95 -3.25
N ASN A 243 -11.61 5.26 -2.76
CA ASN A 243 -12.44 4.38 -3.58
C ASN A 243 -13.74 5.09 -3.94
N ILE A 244 -14.04 5.17 -5.24
CA ILE A 244 -15.31 5.67 -5.75
C ILE A 244 -16.05 4.59 -6.54
N ALA A 245 -17.36 4.48 -6.35
CA ALA A 245 -18.11 3.28 -6.73
C ALA A 245 -19.34 3.50 -7.61
N ALA A 246 -19.65 4.76 -7.95
CA ALA A 246 -20.82 5.03 -8.77
C ALA A 246 -20.70 4.45 -10.19
N LEU A 247 -19.50 4.30 -10.73
CA LEU A 247 -19.30 3.84 -12.11
C LEU A 247 -19.76 2.39 -12.33
N ASP A 248 -19.26 1.44 -11.54
CA ASP A 248 -19.71 0.03 -11.57
C ASP A 248 -21.25 -0.05 -11.42
N THR A 249 -21.77 0.63 -10.41
CA THR A 249 -23.21 0.72 -10.13
C THR A 249 -23.99 1.25 -11.35
N ALA A 250 -23.47 2.24 -12.06
CA ALA A 250 -24.13 2.78 -13.24
C ALA A 250 -24.15 1.76 -14.39
N GLY A 251 -23.07 1.00 -14.59
CA GLY A 251 -23.02 -0.08 -15.56
C GLY A 251 -24.05 -1.18 -15.27
N LEU A 252 -24.17 -1.57 -14.01
CA LEU A 252 -25.12 -2.60 -13.56
C LEU A 252 -26.58 -2.18 -13.69
N TYR A 253 -26.94 -0.94 -13.33
CA TYR A 253 -28.35 -0.55 -13.21
C TYR A 253 -28.85 0.32 -14.37
N ARG A 254 -27.97 1.08 -15.03
CA ARG A 254 -28.30 2.03 -16.10
C ARG A 254 -27.74 1.62 -17.47
N GLY A 255 -27.03 0.49 -17.54
CA GLY A 255 -26.43 -0.02 -18.77
C GLY A 255 -25.32 0.89 -19.31
N TYR A 256 -24.89 0.62 -20.54
CA TYR A 256 -23.73 1.29 -21.11
C TYR A 256 -23.86 2.82 -21.17
N LYS A 257 -25.07 3.33 -21.48
CA LYS A 257 -25.32 4.77 -21.51
C LYS A 257 -25.03 5.43 -20.15
N GLY A 258 -25.51 4.84 -19.06
CA GLY A 258 -25.25 5.38 -17.72
C GLY A 258 -23.79 5.28 -17.32
N TYR A 259 -23.15 4.15 -17.63
CA TYR A 259 -21.71 3.94 -17.42
C TYR A 259 -20.87 5.00 -18.15
N SER A 260 -21.15 5.23 -19.44
CA SER A 260 -20.47 6.25 -20.24
C SER A 260 -20.65 7.64 -19.65
N GLN A 261 -21.87 8.01 -19.25
CA GLN A 261 -22.11 9.32 -18.63
C GLN A 261 -21.41 9.47 -17.28
N CYS A 262 -21.22 8.38 -16.52
CA CYS A 262 -20.43 8.40 -15.29
C CYS A 262 -18.94 8.65 -15.57
N ILE A 263 -18.38 8.10 -16.64
CA ILE A 263 -17.00 8.39 -17.07
C ILE A 263 -16.88 9.86 -17.51
N GLU A 264 -17.84 10.39 -18.27
CA GLU A 264 -17.86 11.80 -18.66
C GLU A 264 -17.91 12.74 -17.44
N ASN A 265 -18.69 12.37 -16.43
CA ASN A 265 -18.71 13.09 -15.16
C ASN A 265 -17.36 12.99 -14.43
N LEU A 266 -16.78 11.80 -14.35
CA LEU A 266 -15.46 11.57 -13.72
C LEU A 266 -14.36 12.41 -14.37
N ASP A 267 -14.36 12.53 -15.70
CA ASP A 267 -13.44 13.37 -16.47
C ASP A 267 -13.40 14.82 -15.96
N SER A 268 -14.55 15.34 -15.51
CA SER A 268 -14.62 16.68 -14.90
C SER A 268 -14.28 16.69 -13.41
N MET A 269 -14.69 15.66 -12.67
CA MET A 269 -14.52 15.60 -11.21
C MET A 269 -13.07 15.41 -10.78
N ILE A 270 -12.23 14.80 -11.63
CA ILE A 270 -10.84 14.50 -11.29
C ILE A 270 -9.91 15.72 -11.39
N VAL A 271 -10.29 16.76 -12.13
CA VAL A 271 -9.43 17.92 -12.40
C VAL A 271 -8.99 18.63 -11.11
N PRO A 272 -9.87 18.98 -10.16
CA PRO A 272 -9.44 19.62 -8.92
C PRO A 272 -8.48 18.74 -8.11
N LEU A 273 -8.72 17.42 -8.05
CA LEU A 273 -7.83 16.49 -7.34
C LEU A 273 -6.45 16.44 -7.99
N TYR A 274 -6.40 16.36 -9.32
CA TYR A 274 -5.17 16.41 -10.09
C TYR A 274 -4.39 17.71 -9.85
N GLU A 275 -5.06 18.87 -9.93
CA GLU A 275 -4.43 20.18 -9.70
C GLU A 275 -3.89 20.29 -8.28
N THR A 276 -4.69 19.93 -7.27
CA THR A 276 -4.26 19.95 -5.87
C THR A 276 -3.11 18.99 -5.58
N CYS A 277 -3.06 17.81 -6.20
CA CYS A 277 -1.90 16.92 -6.06
C CYS A 277 -0.62 17.56 -6.62
N GLN A 278 -0.71 18.22 -7.79
CA GLN A 278 0.45 18.89 -8.38
C GLN A 278 0.93 20.08 -7.56
N GLU A 279 0.01 20.91 -7.06
CA GLU A 279 0.33 22.10 -6.27
C GLU A 279 1.01 21.79 -4.94
N ASN A 280 0.73 20.61 -4.36
CA ASN A 280 1.24 20.18 -3.06
C ASN A 280 2.31 19.07 -3.16
N ASN A 281 2.98 18.94 -4.30
CA ASN A 281 4.08 17.96 -4.48
C ASN A 281 3.68 16.50 -4.15
N LEU A 282 2.45 16.11 -4.51
CA LEU A 282 1.92 14.76 -4.26
C LEU A 282 1.98 13.90 -5.51
N ALA A 283 2.14 12.60 -5.30
CA ALA A 283 1.82 11.63 -6.33
C ALA A 283 0.31 11.42 -6.44
N LEU A 284 -0.20 11.30 -7.67
CA LEU A 284 -1.58 10.87 -7.93
C LEU A 284 -1.53 9.58 -8.75
N VAL A 285 -2.11 8.52 -8.21
CA VAL A 285 -2.26 7.23 -8.88
C VAL A 285 -3.74 6.99 -9.14
N ILE A 286 -4.12 6.73 -10.39
CA ILE A 286 -5.50 6.43 -10.78
C ILE A 286 -5.52 5.01 -11.37
N THR A 287 -6.35 4.15 -10.80
CA THR A 287 -6.50 2.76 -11.23
C THR A 287 -7.90 2.23 -10.98
N SER A 288 -8.09 0.92 -11.19
CA SER A 288 -9.34 0.22 -10.94
C SER A 288 -9.06 -1.18 -10.39
N ASP A 289 -9.98 -1.67 -9.57
CA ASP A 289 -10.00 -3.03 -9.06
C ASP A 289 -10.42 -4.03 -10.15
N HIS A 290 -11.37 -3.64 -11.01
CA HIS A 290 -11.76 -4.34 -12.24
C HIS A 290 -12.39 -3.39 -13.26
N GLY A 291 -12.63 -3.87 -14.47
CA GLY A 291 -13.39 -3.16 -15.50
C GLY A 291 -14.84 -3.63 -15.57
N MET A 292 -15.50 -3.38 -16.70
CA MET A 292 -16.91 -3.71 -16.92
C MET A 292 -17.09 -4.22 -18.35
N ALA A 293 -17.84 -5.30 -18.55
CA ALA A 293 -18.21 -5.77 -19.88
C ALA A 293 -19.72 -5.70 -20.09
N PHE A 294 -20.11 -5.46 -21.34
CA PHE A 294 -21.51 -5.36 -21.75
C PHE A 294 -21.84 -6.45 -22.77
N PRO A 295 -23.00 -7.12 -22.68
CA PRO A 295 -23.42 -8.10 -23.68
C PRO A 295 -23.58 -7.50 -25.08
N ASP A 296 -24.16 -6.30 -25.12
CA ASP A 296 -24.44 -5.45 -26.27
C ASP A 296 -24.57 -3.99 -25.77
N ALA A 297 -24.75 -3.02 -26.68
CA ALA A 297 -24.78 -1.60 -26.36
C ALA A 297 -25.97 -1.11 -25.52
N GLU A 298 -27.07 -1.88 -25.46
CA GLU A 298 -28.30 -1.50 -24.76
C GLU A 298 -28.49 -2.28 -23.44
N SER A 299 -27.68 -3.31 -23.23
CA SER A 299 -27.72 -4.18 -22.07
C SER A 299 -27.06 -3.58 -20.83
N ARG A 300 -27.40 -4.17 -19.68
CA ARG A 300 -26.69 -3.97 -18.41
C ARG A 300 -25.35 -4.69 -18.42
N GLY A 301 -24.35 -4.06 -17.81
CA GLY A 301 -23.02 -4.60 -17.69
C GLY A 301 -22.88 -5.65 -16.60
N GLY A 302 -21.72 -6.29 -16.54
CA GLY A 302 -21.26 -7.06 -15.39
C GLY A 302 -19.75 -7.29 -15.44
N ALA A 303 -19.21 -7.80 -14.32
CA ALA A 303 -17.80 -8.15 -14.17
C ALA A 303 -17.59 -9.57 -13.61
N LYS A 304 -18.32 -9.94 -12.55
CA LYS A 304 -17.99 -11.13 -11.72
C LYS A 304 -18.46 -12.49 -12.22
N SER A 305 -19.56 -12.57 -12.98
CA SER A 305 -20.07 -13.88 -13.44
C SER A 305 -19.22 -14.45 -14.60
N ASP A 306 -19.20 -15.77 -14.79
CA ASP A 306 -18.49 -16.46 -15.88
C ASP A 306 -18.69 -15.83 -17.27
N LYS A 307 -19.87 -15.26 -17.52
CA LYS A 307 -20.20 -14.53 -18.76
C LYS A 307 -19.27 -13.33 -19.03
N TYR A 308 -18.81 -12.65 -17.98
CA TYR A 308 -18.09 -11.37 -18.05
C TYR A 308 -16.63 -11.49 -17.61
N ALA A 309 -16.32 -12.39 -16.66
CA ALA A 309 -15.05 -12.39 -15.92
C ALA A 309 -13.80 -12.52 -16.81
N SER A 310 -13.90 -13.18 -17.97
CA SER A 310 -12.80 -13.33 -18.91
C SER A 310 -12.70 -12.22 -19.96
N ALA A 311 -13.63 -11.26 -19.99
CA ALA A 311 -13.63 -10.20 -20.99
C ALA A 311 -12.46 -9.24 -20.78
N ASN A 312 -11.84 -8.80 -21.87
CA ASN A 312 -10.72 -7.84 -21.80
C ASN A 312 -11.17 -6.51 -21.17
N GLU A 313 -12.41 -6.09 -21.42
CA GLU A 313 -13.01 -4.88 -20.86
C GLU A 313 -13.20 -4.96 -19.33
N VAL A 314 -13.21 -6.17 -18.76
CA VAL A 314 -13.22 -6.41 -17.30
C VAL A 314 -11.80 -6.55 -16.76
N ARG A 315 -10.90 -7.20 -17.50
CA ARG A 315 -9.58 -7.54 -16.97
C ARG A 315 -8.51 -6.48 -17.21
N ASN A 316 -8.63 -5.66 -18.25
CA ASN A 316 -7.65 -4.61 -18.54
C ASN A 316 -8.09 -3.29 -17.89
N VAL A 317 -7.42 -2.90 -16.82
CA VAL A 317 -7.69 -1.69 -16.03
C VAL A 317 -6.64 -0.62 -16.29
N PRO A 318 -6.96 0.68 -16.10
CA PRO A 318 -5.96 1.71 -16.25
C PRO A 318 -4.98 1.73 -15.08
N LEU A 319 -3.75 2.19 -15.34
CA LEU A 319 -2.82 2.65 -14.33
C LEU A 319 -2.18 3.94 -14.83
N ILE A 320 -2.57 5.04 -14.20
CA ILE A 320 -2.11 6.39 -14.53
C ILE A 320 -1.36 6.90 -13.30
N ILE A 321 -0.07 7.21 -13.45
CA ILE A 321 0.78 7.65 -12.35
C ILE A 321 1.33 9.02 -12.69
N LEU A 322 1.03 10.00 -11.83
CA LEU A 322 1.62 11.32 -11.85
C LEU A 322 2.44 11.49 -10.59
N SER A 323 3.68 11.96 -10.72
CA SER A 323 4.54 12.19 -9.57
C SER A 323 5.64 13.20 -9.92
N PRO A 324 6.03 14.09 -9.00
CA PRO A 324 7.10 15.08 -9.21
C PRO A 324 8.47 14.45 -9.58
N ASN A 325 8.76 13.23 -9.13
CA ASN A 325 10.01 12.51 -9.41
C ASN A 325 9.97 11.62 -10.67
N ILE A 326 8.87 11.62 -11.43
CA ILE A 326 8.69 10.75 -12.59
C ILE A 326 8.42 11.60 -13.83
N LYS A 327 9.10 11.28 -14.94
CA LYS A 327 8.82 11.89 -16.23
C LYS A 327 7.63 11.22 -16.89
N GLN A 328 6.81 12.01 -17.60
CA GLN A 328 5.75 11.49 -18.44
C GLN A 328 6.31 10.47 -19.45
N GLN A 329 5.66 9.32 -19.58
CA GLN A 329 6.04 8.29 -20.53
C GLN A 329 4.90 7.29 -20.74
N ARG A 330 4.85 6.72 -21.92
CA ARG A 330 3.99 5.57 -22.18
C ARG A 330 4.83 4.31 -22.21
N ILE A 331 4.43 3.35 -21.40
CA ILE A 331 5.13 2.07 -21.24
C ILE A 331 4.39 1.02 -22.07
N GLN A 332 5.05 0.58 -23.13
CA GLN A 332 4.55 -0.45 -24.06
C GLN A 332 4.75 -1.86 -23.49
N GLU A 333 4.20 -2.09 -22.31
CA GLU A 333 4.29 -3.35 -21.60
C GLU A 333 2.92 -3.76 -21.05
N THR A 334 2.74 -5.07 -20.91
CA THR A 334 1.61 -5.65 -20.20
C THR A 334 2.09 -6.08 -18.82
N ILE A 335 1.46 -5.57 -17.78
CA ILE A 335 1.77 -5.88 -16.39
C ILE A 335 0.55 -6.48 -15.67
N GLY A 336 0.78 -7.12 -14.53
CA GLY A 336 -0.29 -7.60 -13.66
C GLY A 336 -0.75 -6.50 -12.69
N GLN A 337 -1.99 -6.59 -12.20
CA GLN A 337 -2.47 -5.69 -11.16
C GLN A 337 -1.65 -5.82 -9.86
N GLU A 338 -1.08 -7.00 -9.60
CA GLU A 338 -0.19 -7.24 -8.46
C GLU A 338 1.09 -6.38 -8.51
N ASP A 339 1.47 -5.86 -9.68
CA ASP A 339 2.64 -5.00 -9.85
C ASP A 339 2.38 -3.56 -9.33
N ILE A 340 1.12 -3.17 -9.08
CA ILE A 340 0.75 -1.81 -8.66
C ILE A 340 1.36 -1.45 -7.30
N ALA A 341 1.21 -2.29 -6.27
CA ALA A 341 1.80 -2.03 -4.94
C ALA A 341 3.31 -1.74 -4.98
N PRO A 342 4.17 -2.61 -5.57
CA PRO A 342 5.60 -2.35 -5.60
C PRO A 342 5.97 -1.17 -6.51
N ILE A 343 5.22 -0.88 -7.58
CA ILE A 343 5.42 0.35 -8.38
C ILE A 343 5.11 1.59 -7.54
N MET A 344 4.00 1.62 -6.81
CA MET A 344 3.63 2.75 -5.94
C MET A 344 4.66 2.98 -4.83
N LEU A 345 5.13 1.92 -4.17
CA LEU A 345 6.18 2.00 -3.16
C LEU A 345 7.49 2.55 -3.76
N SER A 346 7.87 2.08 -4.95
CA SER A 346 9.02 2.65 -5.66
C SER A 346 8.81 4.13 -5.94
N THR A 347 7.64 4.56 -6.46
CA THR A 347 7.33 6.00 -6.68
C THR A 347 7.55 6.86 -5.43
N LEU A 348 7.24 6.32 -4.24
CA LEU A 348 7.45 6.99 -2.95
C LEU A 348 8.91 6.95 -2.42
N GLY A 349 9.82 6.32 -3.16
CA GLY A 349 11.21 6.13 -2.71
C GLY A 349 11.38 5.00 -1.68
N ILE A 350 10.42 4.07 -1.61
CA ILE A 350 10.42 2.97 -0.64
C ILE A 350 10.80 1.67 -1.36
N ALA A 351 11.96 1.11 -1.01
CA ALA A 351 12.44 -0.16 -1.57
C ALA A 351 11.84 -1.41 -0.89
N ASP A 352 11.13 -1.24 0.22
CA ASP A 352 10.44 -2.32 0.91
C ASP A 352 9.21 -2.80 0.12
N ARG A 353 8.77 -4.02 0.42
CA ARG A 353 7.58 -4.62 -0.17
C ARG A 353 6.74 -5.32 0.89
N PRO A 354 5.44 -5.49 0.66
CA PRO A 354 4.62 -6.36 1.50
C PRO A 354 5.16 -7.80 1.52
N ALA A 355 4.95 -8.51 2.62
CA ALA A 355 5.58 -9.81 2.92
C ALA A 355 5.23 -10.90 1.90
N PHE A 356 4.02 -10.85 1.34
CA PHE A 356 3.51 -11.82 0.36
C PHE A 356 3.44 -11.25 -1.06
N CYS A 357 4.06 -10.08 -1.30
CA CYS A 357 4.05 -9.44 -2.60
C CYS A 357 4.74 -10.31 -3.66
N GLU A 358 4.01 -10.64 -4.72
CA GLU A 358 4.51 -11.34 -5.92
C GLU A 358 4.76 -10.37 -7.07
N GLY A 359 4.16 -9.19 -6.99
CA GLY A 359 4.33 -8.11 -7.93
C GLY A 359 5.78 -7.73 -8.17
N LYS A 360 6.06 -7.37 -9.41
CA LYS A 360 7.34 -6.86 -9.87
C LYS A 360 7.32 -5.35 -9.80
N GLU A 361 8.33 -4.83 -9.12
CA GLU A 361 8.63 -3.42 -9.16
C GLU A 361 9.05 -2.99 -10.57
N LYS A 362 8.73 -1.73 -10.90
CA LYS A 362 9.27 -1.05 -12.08
C LYS A 362 9.68 0.36 -11.68
N ASN A 363 10.98 0.63 -11.67
CA ASN A 363 11.47 1.93 -11.24
C ASN A 363 11.21 2.98 -12.33
N LEU A 364 10.14 3.76 -12.14
CA LEU A 364 9.75 4.85 -13.02
C LEU A 364 10.54 6.14 -12.81
N LYS A 365 11.27 6.23 -11.69
CA LYS A 365 12.05 7.41 -11.31
C LYS A 365 13.40 7.41 -12.04
N GLU A 366 14.03 8.57 -12.07
CA GLU A 366 15.37 8.76 -12.66
C GLU A 366 16.52 8.31 -11.74
N TYR A 367 16.21 7.94 -10.50
CA TYR A 367 17.15 7.51 -9.49
C TYR A 367 16.73 6.17 -8.86
N ALA A 368 17.64 5.52 -8.16
CA ALA A 368 17.40 4.26 -7.43
C ALA A 368 17.62 4.41 -5.92
N VAL A 369 16.95 3.54 -5.17
CA VAL A 369 17.06 3.39 -3.72
C VAL A 369 17.77 2.08 -3.41
N LEU A 370 18.79 2.13 -2.55
CA LEU A 370 19.46 0.97 -2.02
C LEU A 370 19.15 0.82 -0.53
N LYS A 371 18.44 -0.24 -0.16
CA LYS A 371 18.29 -0.67 1.23
C LYS A 371 19.36 -1.69 1.58
N VAL A 372 20.15 -1.43 2.61
CA VAL A 372 21.13 -2.37 3.16
C VAL A 372 20.64 -2.82 4.54
N VAL A 373 20.56 -4.13 4.75
CA VAL A 373 20.16 -4.76 6.01
C VAL A 373 21.31 -5.63 6.49
N SER A 374 21.77 -5.37 7.71
CA SER A 374 22.86 -6.05 8.38
C SER A 374 22.34 -6.83 9.60
N PRO A 375 22.94 -7.98 9.95
CA PRO A 375 22.55 -8.77 11.13
C PRO A 375 22.89 -8.07 12.46
N GLY A 376 23.75 -7.05 12.42
CA GLY A 376 24.09 -6.23 13.57
C GLY A 376 24.44 -4.80 13.17
N ILE A 377 24.77 -3.99 14.17
CA ILE A 377 25.28 -2.63 13.98
C ILE A 377 26.51 -2.71 13.06
N THR A 378 26.46 -1.95 11.97
CA THR A 378 27.51 -1.90 10.96
C THR A 378 27.80 -0.46 10.61
N SER A 379 29.00 -0.20 10.11
CA SER A 379 29.27 1.00 9.30
C SER A 379 29.17 0.64 7.82
N ILE A 380 28.77 1.60 6.99
CA ILE A 380 28.68 1.45 5.54
C ILE A 380 29.42 2.58 4.82
N LYS A 381 29.97 2.26 3.65
CA LYS A 381 30.54 3.20 2.71
C LYS A 381 30.15 2.77 1.30
N LEU A 382 29.50 3.65 0.57
CA LEU A 382 29.17 3.46 -0.84
C LEU A 382 30.09 4.34 -1.68
N SER A 383 30.73 3.75 -2.69
CA SER A 383 31.62 4.46 -3.59
C SER A 383 31.26 4.20 -5.05
N SER A 384 31.52 5.16 -5.92
CA SER A 384 31.40 5.03 -7.38
C SER A 384 32.68 5.54 -8.03
N SER A 385 33.24 4.76 -8.97
CA SER A 385 34.48 5.11 -9.68
C SER A 385 35.63 5.52 -8.76
N GLY A 386 35.75 4.86 -7.60
CA GLY A 386 36.77 5.13 -6.57
C GLY A 386 36.54 6.37 -5.70
N LYS A 387 35.44 7.11 -5.90
CA LYS A 387 35.04 8.24 -5.05
C LYS A 387 33.91 7.82 -4.12
N GLU A 388 34.00 8.25 -2.86
CA GLU A 388 32.92 8.06 -1.90
C GLU A 388 31.68 8.84 -2.35
N VAL A 389 30.54 8.16 -2.37
CA VAL A 389 29.22 8.73 -2.67
C VAL A 389 28.54 9.07 -1.35
N CYS A 390 28.54 8.13 -0.40
CA CYS A 390 28.05 8.35 0.94
C CYS A 390 28.64 7.34 1.94
N SER A 391 28.45 7.62 3.23
CA SER A 391 28.79 6.74 4.34
C SER A 391 27.81 6.93 5.50
N GLY A 392 27.72 5.91 6.34
CA GLY A 392 26.87 5.87 7.53
C GLY A 392 27.42 4.91 8.57
N SER A 393 27.05 5.07 9.84
CA SER A 393 27.51 4.21 10.93
C SER A 393 26.49 4.10 12.05
N ASN A 394 26.74 3.14 12.96
CA ASN A 394 25.94 2.89 14.16
C ASN A 394 24.51 2.40 13.90
N ASP A 395 24.29 1.72 12.77
CA ASP A 395 22.98 1.20 12.41
C ASP A 395 23.06 -0.20 11.76
N SER A 396 21.98 -0.96 11.82
CA SER A 396 21.77 -2.24 11.14
C SER A 396 20.98 -2.10 9.83
N VAL A 397 20.28 -0.98 9.62
CA VAL A 397 19.50 -0.74 8.39
C VAL A 397 19.82 0.62 7.82
N TYR A 398 20.16 0.65 6.54
CA TYR A 398 20.44 1.88 5.79
C TYR A 398 19.54 1.98 4.56
N TYR A 399 18.92 3.13 4.37
CA TYR A 399 18.24 3.49 3.13
C TYR A 399 19.03 4.59 2.44
N ILE A 400 19.59 4.28 1.27
CA ILE A 400 20.38 5.22 0.47
C ILE A 400 19.54 5.60 -0.75
N THR A 401 19.14 6.85 -0.85
CA THR A 401 18.29 7.37 -1.93
C THR A 401 19.11 8.27 -2.87
N GLY A 402 18.59 8.56 -4.07
CA GLY A 402 19.24 9.46 -5.03
C GLY A 402 20.42 8.84 -5.79
N LEU A 403 20.50 7.51 -5.89
CA LEU A 403 21.55 6.84 -6.66
C LEU A 403 21.27 6.91 -8.16
N GLU A 404 22.30 7.20 -8.96
CA GLU A 404 22.21 7.17 -10.41
C GLU A 404 21.96 5.74 -10.91
N LYS A 405 20.99 5.58 -11.81
CA LYS A 405 20.68 4.29 -12.45
C LYS A 405 21.75 3.91 -13.48
N ASN A 406 21.78 2.62 -13.82
CA ASN A 406 22.70 2.01 -14.79
C ASN A 406 24.18 2.21 -14.46
N LYS A 407 24.49 2.31 -13.16
CA LYS A 407 25.83 2.64 -12.66
C LYS A 407 26.32 1.59 -11.67
N GLN A 408 27.63 1.41 -11.65
CA GLN A 408 28.31 0.48 -10.76
C GLN A 408 28.75 1.20 -9.48
N TYR A 409 28.38 0.62 -8.34
CA TYR A 409 28.76 1.06 -7.01
C TYR A 409 29.57 -0.03 -6.30
N THR A 410 30.39 0.38 -5.35
CA THR A 410 31.09 -0.51 -4.43
C THR A 410 30.57 -0.24 -3.03
N LEU A 411 29.92 -1.24 -2.45
CA LEU A 411 29.45 -1.21 -1.06
C LEU A 411 30.52 -1.87 -0.19
N GLU A 412 31.03 -1.12 0.77
CA GLU A 412 31.88 -1.60 1.85
C GLU A 412 31.11 -1.48 3.16
N THR A 413 31.10 -2.55 3.95
CA THR A 413 30.42 -2.59 5.25
C THR A 413 31.33 -3.25 6.28
N VAL A 414 31.27 -2.78 7.52
CA VAL A 414 32.06 -3.29 8.65
C VAL A 414 31.11 -3.55 9.80
N ILE A 415 30.91 -4.82 10.16
CA ILE A 415 30.01 -5.22 11.25
C ILE A 415 30.74 -5.04 12.58
N ASP A 416 30.22 -4.21 13.48
CA ASP A 416 30.92 -3.77 14.69
C ASP A 416 31.17 -4.93 15.67
N SER A 417 30.24 -5.88 15.78
CA SER A 417 30.34 -7.02 16.70
C SER A 417 31.45 -8.01 16.33
N SER A 418 31.69 -8.22 15.04
CA SER A 418 32.61 -9.22 14.52
C SER A 418 33.89 -8.62 13.94
N GLY A 419 33.88 -7.34 13.61
CA GLY A 419 34.92 -6.66 12.81
C GLY A 419 34.98 -7.15 11.36
N GLU A 420 34.03 -7.99 10.92
CA GLU A 420 34.02 -8.53 9.57
C GLU A 420 33.71 -7.43 8.56
N THR A 421 34.54 -7.36 7.51
CA THR A 421 34.35 -6.44 6.39
C THR A 421 33.71 -7.19 5.23
N TYR A 422 32.57 -6.70 4.76
CA TYR A 422 31.93 -7.15 3.53
C TYR A 422 32.10 -6.09 2.46
N LYS A 423 32.60 -6.48 1.29
CA LYS A 423 32.82 -5.61 0.14
C LYS A 423 32.21 -6.25 -1.09
N ASP A 424 31.34 -5.53 -1.76
CA ASP A 424 30.65 -6.02 -2.94
C ASP A 424 30.50 -4.94 -4.00
N THR A 425 30.38 -5.37 -5.25
CA THR A 425 30.18 -4.53 -6.40
C THR A 425 28.76 -4.69 -6.90
N LEU A 426 28.02 -3.59 -6.91
CA LEU A 426 26.59 -3.56 -7.20
C LEU A 426 26.38 -2.83 -8.52
N TYR A 427 25.62 -3.42 -9.43
CA TYR A 427 25.11 -2.69 -10.59
C TYR A 427 23.67 -2.26 -10.30
N ILE A 428 23.45 -0.97 -10.14
CA ILE A 428 22.17 -0.41 -9.71
C ILE A 428 21.40 0.04 -10.95
N GLU A 429 20.38 -0.73 -11.33
CA GLU A 429 19.42 -0.39 -12.39
C GLU A 429 18.06 0.05 -11.82
N ASN A 430 17.61 -0.62 -10.74
CA ASN A 430 16.34 -0.38 -10.05
C ASN A 430 16.55 -0.29 -8.53
N ASP A 431 15.46 -0.07 -7.80
CA ASP A 431 15.49 -0.11 -6.33
C ASP A 431 15.94 -1.51 -5.86
N MET A 432 16.85 -1.56 -4.87
CA MET A 432 17.54 -2.79 -4.49
C MET A 432 17.55 -2.96 -2.98
N VAL A 433 17.34 -4.20 -2.52
CA VAL A 433 17.49 -4.59 -1.11
C VAL A 433 18.63 -5.61 -0.99
N ILE A 434 19.62 -5.30 -0.16
CA ILE A 434 20.75 -6.18 0.14
C ILE A 434 20.66 -6.61 1.59
N LYS A 435 20.65 -7.92 1.82
CA LYS A 435 20.74 -8.51 3.16
C LYS A 435 22.13 -9.12 3.33
N ILE A 436 22.94 -8.49 4.17
CA ILE A 436 24.25 -9.00 4.58
C ILE A 436 24.00 -10.20 5.50
N LYS A 437 24.76 -11.27 5.30
CA LYS A 437 24.74 -12.44 6.18
C LYS A 437 26.09 -12.52 6.87
N GLU A 438 26.10 -12.83 8.17
CA GLU A 438 27.33 -13.23 8.83
C GLU A 438 27.87 -14.51 8.18
N LYS A 439 29.18 -14.60 7.99
CA LYS A 439 29.78 -15.87 7.59
C LYS A 439 29.72 -16.81 8.78
N ASP A 440 28.91 -17.87 8.67
CA ASP A 440 28.96 -18.97 9.62
C ASP A 440 30.38 -19.56 9.62
N LYS A 441 31.12 -19.36 10.72
CA LYS A 441 32.45 -19.96 10.93
C LYS A 441 32.44 -21.48 11.07
N ASN A 442 31.26 -22.12 10.94
CA ASN A 442 31.05 -23.56 11.05
C ASN A 442 30.26 -24.13 9.86
N GLN A 443 30.63 -23.78 8.62
CA GLN A 443 30.28 -24.62 7.46
C GLN A 443 31.47 -25.47 7.05
N ASP A 444 31.80 -26.41 7.93
CA ASP A 444 32.23 -27.74 7.51
C ASP A 444 31.31 -28.74 8.22
N SER A 445 30.72 -29.64 7.42
CA SER A 445 29.72 -30.66 7.75
C SER A 445 28.24 -30.22 7.85
N THR A 446 27.47 -30.84 6.97
CA THR A 446 26.01 -30.96 6.92
C THR A 446 25.37 -31.21 8.29
N THR A 447 24.52 -30.30 8.77
CA THR A 447 23.21 -30.58 9.39
C THR A 447 22.49 -29.26 9.67
N SER A 448 21.23 -29.16 9.21
CA SER A 448 20.44 -27.92 9.17
C SER A 448 20.02 -27.42 10.55
N LEU A 449 20.10 -26.10 10.75
CA LEU A 449 19.68 -25.39 11.96
C LEU A 449 18.17 -25.51 12.25
N GLU A 450 17.35 -25.85 11.24
CA GLU A 450 15.90 -26.09 11.37
C GLU A 450 15.58 -27.26 12.32
N ASN A 451 16.46 -28.26 12.41
CA ASN A 451 16.24 -29.40 13.31
C ASN A 451 16.30 -29.03 14.80
N ASN A 452 17.04 -27.98 15.17
CA ASN A 452 17.19 -27.60 16.58
C ASN A 452 15.96 -26.89 17.13
N MET A 453 15.26 -26.09 16.31
CA MET A 453 14.01 -25.44 16.75
C MET A 453 12.86 -26.44 16.91
N HIS A 454 12.76 -27.43 16.01
CA HIS A 454 11.78 -28.52 16.15
C HIS A 454 12.08 -29.43 17.35
N LEU A 455 13.36 -29.67 17.64
CA LEU A 455 13.78 -30.43 18.82
C LEU A 455 13.43 -29.69 20.13
N VAL A 456 13.69 -28.37 20.19
CA VAL A 456 13.33 -27.54 21.35
C VAL A 456 11.82 -27.46 21.53
N GLY A 457 11.06 -27.26 20.44
CA GLY A 457 9.59 -27.28 20.47
C GLY A 457 9.02 -28.62 20.93
N GLY A 458 9.58 -29.74 20.44
CA GLY A 458 9.19 -31.09 20.85
C GLY A 458 9.48 -31.39 22.32
N ILE A 459 10.63 -30.94 22.84
CA ILE A 459 10.98 -31.06 24.25
C ILE A 459 10.01 -30.25 25.12
N LEU A 460 9.65 -29.02 24.71
CA LEU A 460 8.72 -28.17 25.47
C LEU A 460 7.32 -28.79 25.56
N ILE A 461 6.81 -29.30 24.44
CA ILE A 461 5.51 -29.99 24.39
C ILE A 461 5.54 -31.25 25.26
N GLY A 462 6.64 -32.01 25.22
CA GLY A 462 6.85 -33.17 26.08
C GLY A 462 6.79 -32.83 27.57
N VAL A 463 7.46 -31.75 27.99
CA VAL A 463 7.46 -31.29 29.38
C VAL A 463 6.07 -30.82 29.83
N ILE A 464 5.34 -30.08 29.00
CA ILE A 464 3.98 -29.62 29.29
C ILE A 464 3.04 -30.81 29.48
N ASN A 465 3.07 -31.77 28.56
CA ASN A 465 2.22 -32.96 28.63
C ASN A 465 2.56 -33.85 29.83
N LEU A 466 3.84 -34.03 30.14
CA LEU A 466 4.26 -34.82 31.31
C LEU A 466 3.84 -34.17 32.63
N THR A 467 3.96 -32.83 32.71
CA THR A 467 3.53 -32.05 33.88
C THR A 467 2.01 -32.14 34.08
N GLY A 468 1.24 -32.02 33.00
CA GLY A 468 -0.21 -32.20 33.00
C GLY A 468 -0.62 -33.61 33.46
N LEU A 469 0.06 -34.65 32.96
CA LEU A 469 -0.18 -36.03 33.35
C LEU A 469 0.09 -36.26 34.84
N THR A 470 1.19 -35.71 35.38
CA THR A 470 1.49 -35.81 36.81
C THR A 470 0.49 -35.07 37.69
N MET A 471 -0.09 -33.94 37.23
CA MET A 471 -1.17 -33.27 37.95
C MET A 471 -2.45 -34.10 37.94
N ILE A 472 -2.81 -34.71 36.80
CA ILE A 472 -3.98 -35.60 36.70
C ILE A 472 -3.83 -36.81 37.63
N PHE A 473 -2.67 -37.48 37.62
CA PHE A 473 -2.41 -38.59 38.54
C PHE A 473 -2.43 -38.18 40.02
N ARG A 474 -2.04 -36.95 40.33
CA ARG A 474 -2.07 -36.42 41.70
C ARG A 474 -3.49 -36.08 42.16
N ILE A 475 -4.37 -35.67 41.23
CA ILE A 475 -5.80 -35.45 41.50
C ILE A 475 -6.54 -36.79 41.65
N MET A 476 -6.21 -37.80 40.83
CA MET A 476 -6.84 -39.13 40.91
C MET A 476 -6.44 -39.96 42.14
N ARG A 477 -5.40 -39.55 42.87
CA ARG A 477 -4.88 -40.24 44.06
C ARG A 477 -5.35 -39.62 45.38
N ASN A 478 -6.03 -38.47 45.31
CA ASN A 478 -6.85 -37.91 46.39
C ASN A 478 -8.32 -38.24 46.12
#